data_AF-A0A3D8MBG0-F1
#
_entry.id   AF-A0A3D8MBG0-F1
#
_cell.length_a   1.000
_cell.length_b   1.000
_cell.length_c   1.000
_cell.angle_alpha   90.00
_cell.angle_beta   90.00
_cell.angle_gamma   90.00
#
_symmetry.space_group_name_H-M   'P 1'
#
loop_
_entity.id
_entity.type
_entity.pdbx_description
1 polymer ?
#
loop_
_entity_poly.entity_id
_entity_poly.type
_entity_poly.pdbx_seq_one_letter_code
_entity_poly.pdbx_strand_id
1 'polypeptide(L)'
;MKTGDWVDTLHGIGKVISIHPLYADEFDVLFSNKTLGEKLQDIVIYKVFCDFKGNIKKRVHFDSGDSSLCTPLCQESQNIINRLSTSHLKEIDNFSNKTSKKKFGNWLYLYLNYNDNQFNALKSLEGVKYPISFTQYSDLISELNLDLKIRHYNVDPSSYITLSFFHENYEYIKGQRVFTKVNCTHIEGYA
;
A
#
# COMPACT_ATOMS: atom_id res chain seq x y z
N MET A 1 -18.88 -6.59 -2.54
CA MET A 1 -17.71 -7.48 -2.52
C MET A 1 -17.33 -7.73 -1.07
N LYS A 2 -17.06 -8.98 -0.71
CA LYS A 2 -16.62 -9.39 0.64
C LYS A 2 -15.45 -10.38 0.53
N THR A 3 -14.77 -10.62 1.65
CA THR A 3 -13.74 -11.65 1.74
C THR A 3 -14.27 -13.01 1.28
N GLY A 4 -13.51 -13.67 0.42
CA GLY A 4 -13.85 -14.96 -0.16
C GLY A 4 -14.68 -14.90 -1.44
N ASP A 5 -15.15 -13.72 -1.87
CA ASP A 5 -15.84 -13.59 -3.16
C ASP A 5 -14.87 -13.84 -4.33
N TRP A 6 -15.38 -14.44 -5.40
CA TRP A 6 -14.73 -14.40 -6.71
C TRP A 6 -14.98 -13.05 -7.37
N VAL A 7 -13.95 -12.52 -8.03
CA VAL A 7 -13.95 -11.19 -8.63
C VAL A 7 -13.15 -11.16 -9.91
N ASP A 8 -13.51 -10.23 -10.79
CA ASP A 8 -12.67 -9.84 -11.91
C ASP A 8 -11.66 -8.81 -11.39
N THR A 9 -10.38 -9.12 -11.58
CA THR A 9 -9.24 -8.28 -11.17
C THR A 9 -8.55 -7.71 -12.40
N LEU A 10 -7.63 -6.77 -12.23
CA LEU A 10 -6.80 -6.26 -13.33
C LEU A 10 -6.04 -7.35 -14.11
N HIS A 11 -5.80 -8.52 -13.51
CA HIS A 11 -4.91 -9.55 -14.05
C HIS A 11 -5.60 -10.90 -14.35
N GLY A 12 -6.94 -10.92 -14.30
CA GLY A 12 -7.76 -12.11 -14.52
C GLY A 12 -8.76 -12.35 -13.40
N ILE A 13 -9.25 -13.59 -13.29
CA ILE A 13 -10.28 -13.96 -12.33
C ILE A 13 -9.62 -14.43 -11.04
N GLY A 14 -10.05 -13.84 -9.92
CA GLY A 14 -9.41 -14.05 -8.62
C GLY A 14 -10.39 -14.14 -7.47
N LYS A 15 -9.84 -14.29 -6.26
CA LYS A 15 -10.60 -14.37 -5.01
C LYS A 15 -10.11 -13.32 -4.02
N VAL A 16 -11.05 -12.63 -3.40
CA VAL A 16 -10.77 -11.62 -2.37
C VAL A 16 -10.26 -12.32 -1.11
N ILE A 17 -9.13 -11.85 -0.60
CA ILE A 17 -8.49 -12.35 0.63
C ILE A 17 -8.88 -11.46 1.81
N SER A 18 -8.79 -10.15 1.65
CA SER A 18 -9.16 -9.18 2.68
C SER A 18 -9.47 -7.83 2.06
N ILE A 19 -10.19 -7.00 2.82
CA ILE A 19 -10.56 -5.64 2.46
C ILE A 19 -10.17 -4.74 3.64
N HIS A 20 -9.39 -3.71 3.37
CA HIS A 20 -8.85 -2.80 4.36
C HIS A 20 -9.30 -1.36 4.04
N PRO A 21 -10.15 -0.74 4.87
CA PRO A 21 -10.51 0.65 4.65
C PRO A 21 -9.30 1.55 4.95
N LEU A 22 -9.02 2.47 4.04
CA LEU A 22 -8.00 3.49 4.19
C LEU A 22 -8.66 4.83 4.49
N TYR A 23 -8.23 5.47 5.58
CA TYR A 23 -8.68 6.79 6.02
C TYR A 23 -7.53 7.79 5.96
N ALA A 24 -7.87 9.05 5.71
CA ALA A 24 -6.94 10.16 5.70
C ALA A 24 -6.37 10.37 7.11
N ASP A 25 -5.05 10.44 7.20
CA ASP A 25 -4.32 10.81 8.41
C ASP A 25 -3.69 12.21 8.26
N GLU A 26 -2.87 12.59 9.23
CA GLU A 26 -2.13 13.85 9.23
C GLU A 26 -1.19 13.96 8.02
N PHE A 27 -0.67 12.84 7.51
CA PHE A 27 0.13 12.83 6.28
C PHE A 27 -0.72 13.24 5.08
N ASP A 28 -1.90 12.65 4.89
CA ASP A 28 -2.77 12.96 3.75
C ASP A 28 -3.27 14.41 3.77
N VAL A 29 -3.56 14.95 4.96
CA VAL A 29 -3.99 16.35 5.15
C VAL A 29 -2.91 17.34 4.71
N LEU A 30 -1.62 16.98 4.78
CA LEU A 30 -0.53 17.85 4.29
C LEU A 30 -0.51 17.97 2.77
N PHE A 31 -0.96 16.93 2.04
CA PHE A 31 -0.77 16.83 0.59
C PHE A 31 -2.03 16.97 -0.23
N SER A 32 -3.17 16.94 0.44
CA SER A 32 -4.46 16.94 -0.22
C SER A 32 -5.46 17.77 0.58
N ASN A 33 -6.48 18.29 -0.10
CA ASN A 33 -7.59 19.00 0.55
C ASN A 33 -8.53 18.02 1.31
N LYS A 34 -7.97 16.97 1.90
CA LYS A 34 -8.67 15.92 2.63
C LYS A 34 -8.82 16.30 4.08
N THR A 35 -9.90 15.84 4.70
CA THR A 35 -10.13 16.05 6.13
C THR A 35 -9.59 14.86 6.92
N LEU A 36 -9.02 15.10 8.10
CA LEU A 36 -8.59 14.01 8.99
C LEU A 36 -9.73 13.02 9.24
N GLY A 37 -9.48 11.73 9.03
CA GLY A 37 -10.47 10.67 9.17
C GLY A 37 -11.42 10.49 7.98
N GLU A 38 -11.30 11.30 6.92
CA GLU A 38 -12.04 11.09 5.67
C GLU A 38 -11.69 9.72 5.08
N LYS A 39 -12.69 8.92 4.69
CA LYS A 39 -12.43 7.66 3.98
C LYS A 39 -11.86 7.97 2.60
N LEU A 40 -10.66 7.47 2.33
CA LEU A 40 -9.99 7.64 1.05
C LEU A 40 -10.46 6.58 0.05
N GLN A 41 -10.28 5.30 0.40
CA GLN A 41 -10.61 4.17 -0.46
C GLN A 41 -10.62 2.87 0.34
N ASP A 42 -11.14 1.80 -0.24
CA ASP A 42 -10.94 0.44 0.28
C ASP A 42 -9.82 -0.24 -0.50
N ILE A 43 -8.83 -0.79 0.20
CA ILE A 43 -7.80 -1.62 -0.41
C ILE A 43 -8.22 -3.08 -0.35
N VAL A 44 -8.18 -3.75 -1.50
CA VAL A 44 -8.50 -5.16 -1.63
C VAL A 44 -7.22 -5.93 -1.85
N ILE A 45 -6.97 -6.91 -0.98
CA ILE A 45 -5.93 -7.92 -1.21
C ILE A 45 -6.61 -9.14 -1.85
N TYR A 46 -6.09 -9.60 -2.97
CA TYR A 46 -6.66 -10.71 -3.72
C TYR A 46 -5.59 -11.66 -4.25
N LYS A 47 -6.01 -12.86 -4.65
CA LYS A 47 -5.19 -13.79 -5.42
C LYS A 47 -5.86 -14.18 -6.73
N VAL A 48 -5.07 -14.31 -7.79
CA VAL A 48 -5.55 -14.59 -9.15
C VAL A 48 -5.40 -16.06 -9.47
N PHE A 49 -6.49 -16.69 -9.93
CA PHE A 49 -6.56 -18.10 -10.25
C PHE A 49 -6.26 -18.36 -11.73
N CYS A 50 -6.95 -17.66 -12.62
CA CYS A 50 -6.83 -17.83 -14.06
C CYS A 50 -6.89 -16.49 -14.79
N ASP A 51 -6.49 -16.46 -16.06
CA ASP A 51 -6.78 -15.32 -16.93
C ASP A 51 -8.27 -15.30 -17.36
N PHE A 52 -8.69 -14.26 -18.08
CA PHE A 52 -10.05 -14.11 -18.59
C PHE A 52 -10.41 -15.09 -19.71
N LYS A 53 -9.46 -15.89 -20.21
CA LYS A 53 -9.72 -16.99 -21.16
C LYS A 53 -9.92 -18.33 -20.42
N GLY A 54 -9.71 -18.35 -19.11
CA GLY A 54 -9.81 -19.53 -18.27
C GLY A 54 -8.53 -20.38 -18.23
N ASN A 55 -7.39 -19.84 -18.64
CA ASN A 55 -6.11 -20.52 -18.48
C ASN A 55 -5.65 -20.38 -17.01
N ILE A 56 -5.59 -21.50 -16.30
CA ILE A 56 -5.15 -21.54 -14.90
C ILE A 56 -3.70 -21.07 -14.81
N LYS A 57 -3.42 -20.14 -13.89
CA LYS A 57 -2.06 -19.66 -13.65
C LYS A 57 -1.25 -20.76 -12.94
N LYS A 58 -0.08 -21.09 -13.50
CA LYS A 58 0.88 -22.05 -12.89
C LYS A 58 1.33 -21.63 -11.49
N ARG A 59 1.41 -20.32 -11.23
CA ARG A 59 1.77 -19.74 -9.94
C ARG A 59 0.64 -18.81 -9.49
N VAL A 60 0.19 -19.00 -8.26
CA VAL A 60 -0.80 -18.10 -7.65
C VAL A 60 -0.15 -16.75 -7.45
N HIS A 61 -0.73 -15.76 -8.10
CA HIS A 61 -0.31 -14.38 -7.99
C HIS A 61 -1.17 -13.69 -6.94
N PHE A 62 -0.53 -13.00 -6.00
CA PHE A 62 -1.20 -12.23 -4.97
C PHE A 62 -0.89 -10.76 -5.17
N ASP A 63 -1.91 -9.92 -5.05
CA ASP A 63 -1.77 -8.49 -5.26
C ASP A 63 -2.72 -7.70 -4.36
N SER A 64 -2.51 -6.38 -4.32
CA SER A 64 -3.34 -5.45 -3.58
C SER A 64 -3.56 -4.18 -4.39
N GLY A 65 -4.79 -3.67 -4.38
CA GLY A 65 -5.12 -2.42 -5.07
C GLY A 65 -6.41 -1.81 -4.56
N ASP A 66 -6.77 -0.66 -5.09
CA ASP A 66 -8.09 -0.07 -4.84
C ASP A 66 -9.18 -1.07 -5.24
N SER A 67 -10.20 -1.17 -4.39
CA SER A 67 -11.46 -1.85 -4.64
C SER A 67 -12.09 -1.53 -6.00
N SER A 68 -11.88 -0.33 -6.55
CA SER A 68 -12.35 0.05 -7.88
C SER A 68 -11.76 -0.83 -9.01
N LEU A 69 -10.61 -1.46 -8.76
CA LEU A 69 -9.94 -2.40 -9.69
C LEU A 69 -10.39 -3.86 -9.52
N CYS A 70 -11.31 -4.13 -8.58
CA CYS A 70 -11.88 -5.44 -8.32
C CYS A 70 -13.40 -5.38 -8.48
N THR A 71 -13.92 -5.91 -9.59
CA THR A 71 -15.35 -5.89 -9.87
C THR A 71 -15.98 -7.25 -9.55
N PRO A 72 -17.30 -7.31 -9.28
CA PRO A 72 -18.03 -8.56 -9.33
C PRO A 72 -17.79 -9.28 -10.66
N LEU A 73 -17.84 -10.62 -10.65
CA LEU A 73 -17.68 -11.40 -11.88
C LEU A 73 -18.69 -10.98 -12.94
N CYS A 74 -18.21 -10.72 -14.13
CA CYS A 74 -19.07 -10.66 -15.31
C CYS A 74 -19.58 -12.08 -15.65
N GLN A 75 -20.61 -12.15 -16.51
CA GLN A 75 -21.22 -13.43 -16.88
C GLN A 75 -20.22 -14.40 -17.52
N GLU A 76 -19.29 -13.90 -18.33
CA GLU A 76 -18.27 -14.70 -19.00
C GLU A 76 -17.30 -15.32 -17.99
N SER A 77 -16.78 -14.51 -17.07
CA SER A 77 -15.93 -14.97 -15.97
C SER A 77 -16.64 -15.94 -15.04
N GLN A 78 -17.92 -15.71 -14.74
CA GLN A 78 -18.73 -16.65 -13.95
C GLN A 78 -18.84 -18.02 -14.61
N ASN A 79 -19.06 -18.06 -15.93
CA ASN A 79 -19.11 -19.31 -16.69
C ASN A 79 -17.76 -20.05 -16.64
N ILE A 80 -16.65 -19.31 -16.75
CA ILE A 80 -15.30 -19.87 -16.65
C ILE A 80 -15.08 -20.48 -15.27
N ILE A 81 -15.36 -19.75 -14.19
CA ILE A 81 -15.17 -20.25 -12.82
C ILE A 81 -16.06 -21.45 -12.54
N ASN A 82 -17.32 -21.44 -12.97
CA ASN A 82 -18.22 -22.59 -12.81
C ASN A 82 -17.67 -23.83 -13.53
N ARG A 83 -17.19 -23.68 -14.77
CA ARG A 83 -16.57 -24.78 -15.53
C ARG A 83 -15.29 -25.29 -14.87
N LEU A 84 -14.41 -24.41 -14.42
CA LEU A 84 -13.15 -24.82 -13.78
C LEU A 84 -13.40 -25.45 -12.41
N SER A 85 -14.41 -25.00 -11.67
CA SER A 85 -14.78 -25.55 -10.37
C SER A 85 -15.33 -26.97 -10.44
N THR A 86 -15.81 -27.41 -11.60
CA THR A 86 -16.24 -28.80 -11.81
C THR A 86 -15.15 -29.67 -12.43
N SER A 87 -14.37 -29.12 -13.37
CA SER A 87 -13.39 -29.89 -14.15
C SER A 87 -11.97 -29.93 -13.55
N HIS A 88 -11.62 -28.98 -12.68
CA HIS A 88 -10.26 -28.78 -12.14
C HIS A 88 -10.27 -28.63 -10.61
N LEU A 89 -10.94 -29.57 -9.94
CA LEU A 89 -11.14 -29.55 -8.47
C LEU A 89 -9.82 -29.50 -7.69
N LYS A 90 -8.79 -30.23 -8.14
CA LYS A 90 -7.48 -30.26 -7.48
C LYS A 90 -6.79 -28.90 -7.54
N GLU A 91 -6.87 -28.22 -8.68
CA GLU A 91 -6.30 -26.89 -8.88
C GLU A 91 -7.03 -25.84 -8.06
N ILE A 92 -8.37 -25.93 -7.94
CA ILE A 92 -9.17 -25.05 -7.09
C ILE A 92 -8.83 -25.24 -5.61
N ASP A 93 -8.71 -26.48 -5.15
CA ASP A 93 -8.36 -26.77 -3.76
C ASP A 93 -6.94 -26.24 -3.43
N ASN A 94 -5.97 -26.55 -4.29
CA ASN A 94 -4.61 -26.02 -4.19
C ASN A 94 -4.58 -24.47 -4.20
N PHE A 95 -5.36 -23.85 -5.07
CA PHE A 95 -5.49 -22.39 -5.10
C PHE A 95 -6.09 -21.86 -3.80
N SER A 96 -7.15 -22.47 -3.29
CA SER A 96 -7.85 -22.06 -2.07
C SER A 96 -6.95 -22.12 -0.85
N ASN A 97 -6.16 -23.20 -0.73
CA ASN A 97 -5.24 -23.43 0.40
C ASN A 97 -3.97 -22.58 0.34
N LYS A 98 -3.62 -22.01 -0.82
CA LYS A 98 -2.45 -21.12 -0.91
C LYS A 98 -2.68 -19.79 -0.19
N THR A 99 -1.75 -19.49 0.71
CA THR A 99 -1.63 -18.22 1.42
C THR A 99 -0.35 -17.50 1.01
N SER A 100 -0.36 -16.17 1.16
CA SER A 100 0.82 -15.35 0.90
C SER A 100 1.56 -15.09 2.21
N LYS A 101 2.89 -15.19 2.18
CA LYS A 101 3.77 -14.62 3.22
C LYS A 101 4.21 -13.18 2.90
N LYS A 102 3.85 -12.67 1.70
CA LYS A 102 4.14 -11.30 1.28
C LYS A 102 3.33 -10.35 2.16
N LYS A 103 4.02 -9.39 2.74
CA LYS A 103 3.43 -8.21 3.38
C LYS A 103 2.98 -7.25 2.27
N PHE A 104 1.71 -6.85 2.31
CA PHE A 104 1.17 -5.86 1.39
C PHE A 104 1.34 -4.48 2.01
N GLY A 105 1.12 -3.42 1.25
CA GLY A 105 1.30 -2.06 1.74
C GLY A 105 1.74 -1.12 0.64
N ASN A 106 1.78 0.16 0.99
CA ASN A 106 2.20 1.23 0.11
C ASN A 106 3.27 2.08 0.78
N TRP A 107 4.10 2.68 -0.06
CA TRP A 107 5.03 3.70 0.36
C TRP A 107 4.40 5.07 0.19
N LEU A 108 4.50 5.90 1.22
CA LEU A 108 4.19 7.32 1.17
C LEU A 108 5.51 8.08 1.21
N TYR A 109 5.60 9.19 0.51
CA TYR A 109 6.86 9.90 0.30
C TYR A 109 6.72 11.37 0.68
N LEU A 110 7.66 11.87 1.46
CA LEU A 110 7.90 13.29 1.66
C LEU A 110 9.16 13.70 0.94
N TYR A 111 9.09 14.86 0.32
CA TYR A 111 10.22 15.47 -0.36
C TYR A 111 10.58 16.76 0.37
N LEU A 112 11.86 16.90 0.72
CA LEU A 112 12.41 18.05 1.42
C LEU A 112 13.61 18.60 0.64
N ASN A 113 13.81 19.91 0.66
CA ASN A 113 15.02 20.50 0.09
C ASN A 113 16.26 19.98 0.82
N TYR A 114 17.33 19.73 0.06
CA TYR A 114 18.54 19.19 0.65
C TYR A 114 19.25 20.21 1.54
N ASN A 115 19.65 19.74 2.72
CA ASN A 115 20.54 20.43 3.64
C ASN A 115 21.30 19.37 4.46
N ASP A 116 22.63 19.41 4.45
CA ASP A 116 23.48 18.40 5.12
C ASP A 116 23.10 18.15 6.58
N ASN A 117 22.87 19.22 7.34
CA ASN A 117 22.52 19.13 8.76
C ASN A 117 21.16 18.49 8.95
N GLN A 118 20.18 18.86 8.11
CA GLN A 118 18.84 18.26 8.14
C GLN A 118 18.89 16.78 7.74
N PHE A 119 19.64 16.43 6.70
CA PHE A 119 19.78 15.04 6.26
C PHE A 119 20.38 14.16 7.35
N ASN A 120 21.50 14.58 7.94
CA ASN A 120 22.16 13.81 9.01
C ASN A 120 21.25 13.64 10.24
N ALA A 121 20.54 14.70 10.63
CA ALA A 121 19.59 14.66 11.73
C ALA A 121 18.42 13.72 11.43
N LEU A 122 17.80 13.80 10.25
CA LEU A 122 16.71 12.91 9.83
C LEU A 122 17.18 11.45 9.69
N LYS A 123 18.39 11.23 9.19
CA LYS A 123 18.99 9.90 9.05
C LYS A 123 19.16 9.20 10.40
N SER A 124 19.43 9.96 11.47
CA SER A 124 19.50 9.42 12.82
C SER A 124 18.19 8.80 13.32
N LEU A 125 17.05 9.20 12.73
CA LEU A 125 15.72 8.67 13.08
C LEU A 125 15.41 7.32 12.43
N GLU A 126 16.26 6.75 11.57
CA GLU A 126 15.99 5.42 10.99
C GLU A 126 15.97 4.29 12.05
N GLY A 127 16.60 4.51 13.20
CA GLY A 127 16.68 3.56 14.32
C GLY A 127 15.50 3.60 15.31
N VAL A 128 14.45 4.36 15.02
CA VAL A 128 13.30 4.50 15.94
C VAL A 128 12.49 3.21 16.07
N LYS A 129 11.74 3.09 17.17
CA LYS A 129 10.90 1.91 17.42
C LYS A 129 9.64 1.95 16.55
N TYR A 130 9.41 0.87 15.80
CA TYR A 130 8.22 0.64 15.01
C TYR A 130 7.22 -0.28 15.74
N PRO A 131 5.92 -0.27 15.38
CA PRO A 131 5.27 0.64 14.42
C PRO A 131 5.12 2.07 14.99
N ILE A 132 5.14 3.09 14.11
CA ILE A 132 5.04 4.50 14.48
C ILE A 132 4.01 5.23 13.61
N SER A 133 3.21 6.14 14.20
CA SER A 133 2.31 7.02 13.44
C SER A 133 3.05 8.22 12.85
N PHE A 134 2.41 8.94 11.91
CA PHE A 134 3.00 10.15 11.35
C PHE A 134 3.22 11.23 12.42
N THR A 135 2.23 11.43 13.29
CA THR A 135 2.29 12.40 14.39
C THR A 135 3.45 12.11 15.34
N GLN A 136 3.62 10.86 15.77
CA GLN A 136 4.76 10.47 16.60
C GLN A 136 6.11 10.70 15.90
N TYR A 137 6.19 10.45 14.59
CA TYR A 137 7.42 10.73 13.84
C TYR A 137 7.67 12.24 13.68
N SER A 138 6.63 13.04 13.51
CA SER A 138 6.68 14.50 13.47
C SER A 138 7.14 15.10 14.81
N ASP A 139 6.72 14.52 15.93
CA ASP A 139 7.17 14.92 17.27
C ASP A 139 8.69 14.71 17.41
N LEU A 140 9.20 13.56 16.98
CA LEU A 140 10.65 13.27 16.98
C LEU A 140 11.45 14.24 16.13
N ILE A 141 10.93 14.66 14.97
CA ILE A 141 11.57 15.68 14.14
C ILE A 141 11.60 17.02 14.87
N SER A 142 10.52 17.38 15.56
CA SER A 142 10.40 18.63 16.29
C SER A 142 11.42 18.69 17.45
N GLU A 143 11.69 17.56 18.11
CA GLU A 143 12.74 17.44 19.14
C GLU A 143 14.16 17.70 18.58
N LEU A 144 14.38 17.48 17.28
CA LEU A 144 15.65 17.81 16.60
C LEU A 144 15.77 19.30 16.26
N ASN A 145 14.80 20.14 16.66
CA ASN A 145 14.71 21.58 16.33
C ASN A 145 14.74 21.85 14.81
N LEU A 146 14.22 20.91 14.02
CA LEU A 146 14.09 21.08 12.58
C LEU A 146 12.74 21.70 12.25
N ASP A 147 12.75 22.91 11.68
CA ASP A 147 11.56 23.48 11.04
C ASP A 147 11.37 22.82 9.66
N LEU A 148 10.71 21.66 9.65
CA LEU A 148 10.28 21.06 8.39
C LEU A 148 9.11 21.87 7.84
N LYS A 149 9.42 22.88 7.03
CA LYS A 149 8.46 23.42 6.08
C LYS A 149 8.23 22.36 5.01
N ILE A 150 7.35 21.40 5.29
CA ILE A 150 6.93 20.35 4.37
C ILE A 150 6.18 21.02 3.22
N ARG A 151 6.93 21.51 2.22
CA ARG A 151 6.39 22.06 0.99
C ARG A 151 6.47 20.97 -0.06
N HIS A 152 5.43 20.15 -0.09
CA HIS A 152 5.19 19.26 -1.21
C HIS A 152 5.19 20.12 -2.48
N TYR A 153 5.92 19.69 -3.52
CA TYR A 153 5.99 20.30 -4.86
C TYR A 153 6.99 21.44 -5.10
N ASN A 154 7.79 21.88 -4.13
CA ASN A 154 8.86 22.87 -4.36
C ASN A 154 10.21 22.40 -3.82
N VAL A 155 10.59 21.17 -4.18
CA VAL A 155 11.97 20.70 -3.96
C VAL A 155 12.81 20.98 -5.20
N ASP A 156 14.05 21.38 -4.98
CA ASP A 156 15.03 21.50 -6.05
C ASP A 156 15.25 20.12 -6.70
N PRO A 157 14.98 19.96 -8.01
CA PRO A 157 15.17 18.69 -8.68
C PRO A 157 16.64 18.26 -8.77
N SER A 158 17.59 19.18 -8.53
CA SER A 158 19.02 18.90 -8.53
C SER A 158 19.51 18.23 -7.25
N SER A 159 18.82 18.40 -6.11
CA SER A 159 19.20 17.76 -4.84
C SER A 159 18.07 17.84 -3.81
N TYR A 160 17.61 16.70 -3.31
CA TYR A 160 16.54 16.64 -2.32
C TYR A 160 16.64 15.43 -1.38
N ILE A 161 16.00 15.53 -0.23
CA ILE A 161 15.83 14.43 0.72
C ILE A 161 14.46 13.81 0.51
N THR A 162 14.40 12.48 0.49
CA THR A 162 13.16 11.71 0.51
C THR A 162 13.01 11.02 1.87
N LEU A 163 11.87 11.25 2.54
CA LEU A 163 11.42 10.41 3.64
C LEU A 163 10.34 9.46 3.13
N SER A 164 10.61 8.16 3.16
CA SER A 164 9.69 7.14 2.65
C SER A 164 9.09 6.35 3.81
N PHE A 165 7.77 6.32 3.93
CA PHE A 165 7.01 5.68 5.00
C PHE A 165 6.27 4.45 4.46
N PHE A 166 6.55 3.25 4.99
CA PHE A 166 5.88 2.03 4.55
C PHE A 166 4.69 1.70 5.45
N HIS A 167 3.48 1.79 4.88
CA HIS A 167 2.23 1.40 5.53
C HIS A 167 1.95 -0.08 5.27
N GLU A 168 2.54 -0.94 6.11
CA GLU A 168 2.40 -2.39 5.97
C GLU A 168 0.99 -2.87 6.34
N ASN A 169 0.45 -3.77 5.51
CA ASN A 169 -0.85 -4.43 5.61
C ASN A 169 -2.03 -3.49 5.88
N TYR A 170 -1.86 -2.20 5.58
CA TYR A 170 -2.85 -1.16 5.82
C TYR A 170 -3.32 -1.10 7.28
N GLU A 171 -2.41 -1.35 8.24
CA GLU A 171 -2.73 -1.43 9.66
C GLU A 171 -2.98 -0.06 10.32
N TYR A 172 -3.89 -0.06 11.29
CA TYR A 172 -4.19 1.09 12.15
C TYR A 172 -4.05 0.68 13.61
N ILE A 173 -3.42 1.53 14.42
CA ILE A 173 -3.32 1.35 15.88
C ILE A 173 -4.00 2.53 16.54
N LYS A 174 -5.00 2.25 17.38
CA LYS A 174 -5.81 3.28 18.07
C LYS A 174 -6.39 4.34 17.10
N GLY A 175 -6.78 3.90 15.90
CA GLY A 175 -7.36 4.78 14.87
C GLY A 175 -6.34 5.57 14.05
N GLN A 176 -5.04 5.44 14.32
CA GLN A 176 -3.99 6.10 13.55
C GLN A 176 -3.34 5.13 12.58
N ARG A 177 -3.05 5.63 11.37
CA ARG A 177 -2.19 4.92 10.43
C ARG A 177 -0.81 4.76 11.07
N VAL A 178 -0.22 3.58 10.92
CA VAL A 178 1.12 3.31 11.42
C VAL A 178 2.05 2.79 10.33
N PHE A 179 3.31 3.15 10.44
CA PHE A 179 4.37 2.76 9.52
C PHE A 179 5.31 1.79 10.22
N THR A 180 5.70 0.74 9.51
CA THR A 180 6.63 -0.28 10.02
C THR A 180 8.07 0.00 9.60
N LYS A 181 8.27 0.98 8.72
CA LYS A 181 9.57 1.40 8.23
C LYS A 181 9.52 2.84 7.74
N VAL A 182 10.52 3.63 8.12
CA VAL A 182 10.79 4.94 7.55
C VAL A 182 12.24 4.96 7.04
N ASN A 183 12.44 5.40 5.81
CA ASN A 183 13.76 5.58 5.21
C ASN A 183 14.03 7.06 4.98
N CYS A 184 15.27 7.49 5.15
CA CYS A 184 15.76 8.80 4.77
C CYS A 184 16.86 8.66 3.72
N THR A 185 16.61 9.17 2.52
CA THR A 185 17.53 9.07 1.38
C THR A 185 17.81 10.45 0.81
N HIS A 186 19.08 10.75 0.54
CA HIS A 186 19.46 11.90 -0.27
C HIS A 186 19.51 11.48 -1.73
N ILE A 187 18.85 12.25 -2.58
CA ILE A 187 18.82 12.06 -4.04
C ILE A 187 19.53 13.25 -4.67
N GLU A 188 20.58 12.96 -5.42
CA GLU A 188 21.24 13.91 -6.31
C GLU A 188 20.60 13.83 -7.69
N GLY A 189 20.32 14.98 -8.30
CA GLY A 189 19.85 15.07 -9.66
C GLY A 189 20.92 14.59 -10.64
N TYR A 190 20.49 14.00 -11.74
CA TYR A 190 21.40 13.67 -12.83
C TYR A 190 21.92 14.99 -13.44
N ALA A 191 23.23 15.21 -13.32
CA ALA A 191 23.94 16.33 -13.95
C ALA A 191 23.96 16.20 -15.48
#